data_AF-A0A2A2FDN3-F1
#
_entry.id   AF-A0A2A2FDN3-F1
#
_cell.length_a   1.000
_cell.length_b   1.000
_cell.length_c   1.000
_cell.angle_alpha   90.00
_cell.angle_beta   90.00
_cell.angle_gamma   90.00
#
_symmetry.space_group_name_H-M   'P 1'
#
loop_
_entity.id
_entity.type
_entity.pdbx_description
1 polymer ?
#
loop_
_entity_poly.entity_id
_entity_poly.type
_entity_poly.pdbx_seq_one_letter_code
_entity_poly.pdbx_strand_id
1 'polypeptide(L)'
;MNEPGTEGVLLDQETLRGRLDDAPGWLREHYRTFRESMLGERDGSPFPCYFGIEVEREGDLLYAACESTTDPAALLRLRDVLSEYLDTYDDHADRAPLAVFFRPPDGDPGEAHYHERLWHVLEFLHVHDPEPWPEDIPTDPDTPRWEFCFGGEPLFPTSRAPFYDERRSRYSPVGLEITFQPRAVFDGLTADTEAGERARETIRDRMGEYDGVCPHADLGDWGVEGDREWRQYLFREDDDASPDACPLRPTREHPKAPDALLEPGAWRRFDESPPAAGGDEALTTGFGDD
;
A
#
# COMPACT_ATOMS: atom_id res chain seq x y z
N MET A 1 18.33 4.33 2.69
CA MET A 1 18.66 2.88 2.59
C MET A 1 19.76 2.33 3.55
N ASN A 2 20.46 3.12 4.38
CA ASN A 2 21.53 2.60 5.27
C ASN A 2 21.12 2.33 6.72
N GLU A 3 19.86 2.60 7.09
CA GLU A 3 19.37 2.42 8.46
C GLU A 3 19.28 0.93 8.83
N PRO A 4 19.54 0.52 10.09
CA PRO A 4 19.45 -0.88 10.52
C PRO A 4 17.99 -1.35 10.70
N GLY A 5 17.77 -2.67 10.62
CA GLY A 5 16.44 -3.28 10.79
C GLY A 5 15.64 -3.39 9.50
N THR A 6 14.35 -3.71 9.59
CA THR A 6 13.46 -3.84 8.42
C THR A 6 12.18 -3.03 8.54
N GLU A 7 11.74 -2.72 9.76
CA GLU A 7 10.56 -1.88 10.00
C GLU A 7 10.89 -0.41 9.74
N GLY A 8 10.06 0.27 8.95
CA GLY A 8 10.15 1.72 8.80
C GLY A 8 11.43 2.20 8.12
N VAL A 9 12.03 1.35 7.28
CA VAL A 9 13.23 1.66 6.50
C VAL A 9 12.94 1.39 5.02
N LEU A 10 13.38 2.29 4.15
CA LEU A 10 13.38 2.07 2.70
C LEU A 10 14.54 1.14 2.30
N LEU A 11 14.23 0.06 1.59
CA LEU A 11 15.18 -1.00 1.23
C LEU A 11 15.17 -1.25 -0.27
N ASP A 12 16.34 -1.29 -0.90
CA ASP A 12 16.49 -1.93 -2.20
C ASP A 12 16.43 -3.47 -2.07
N GLN A 13 16.31 -4.16 -3.22
CA GLN A 13 16.19 -5.61 -3.23
C GLN A 13 17.39 -6.33 -2.60
N GLU A 14 18.61 -5.86 -2.85
CA GLU A 14 19.83 -6.46 -2.30
C GLU A 14 19.84 -6.36 -0.77
N THR A 15 19.53 -5.18 -0.25
CA THR A 15 19.51 -4.87 1.18
C THR A 15 18.40 -5.64 1.90
N LEU A 16 17.18 -5.70 1.34
CA LEU A 16 16.11 -6.50 1.91
C LEU A 16 16.55 -7.96 2.02
N ARG A 17 17.04 -8.55 0.92
CA ARG A 17 17.47 -9.95 0.88
C ARG A 17 18.60 -10.26 1.87
N GLY A 18 19.55 -9.33 2.03
CA GLY A 18 20.63 -9.44 3.01
C GLY A 18 20.16 -9.44 4.47
N ARG A 19 18.94 -8.95 4.75
CA ARG A 19 18.37 -8.83 6.11
C ARG A 19 17.28 -9.85 6.41
N LEU A 20 16.81 -10.63 5.42
CA LEU A 20 15.72 -11.59 5.60
C LEU A 20 16.01 -12.65 6.67
N ASP A 21 17.27 -13.05 6.86
CA ASP A 21 17.62 -14.07 7.86
C ASP A 21 17.32 -13.64 9.30
N ASP A 22 17.48 -12.34 9.58
CA ASP A 22 17.22 -11.70 10.87
C ASP A 22 15.81 -11.09 10.97
N ALA A 23 15.08 -11.01 9.85
CA ALA A 23 13.75 -10.43 9.78
C ALA A 23 12.67 -11.29 10.48
N PRO A 24 11.57 -10.69 10.95
CA PRO A 24 10.40 -11.42 11.43
C PRO A 24 9.92 -12.47 10.41
N GLY A 25 9.41 -13.60 10.90
CA GLY A 25 8.96 -14.71 10.03
C GLY A 25 7.88 -14.29 9.03
N TRP A 26 6.99 -13.37 9.43
CA TRP A 26 5.93 -12.86 8.56
C TRP A 26 6.50 -12.09 7.36
N LEU A 27 7.52 -11.26 7.54
CA LEU A 27 8.13 -10.46 6.47
C LEU A 27 8.89 -11.35 5.49
N ARG A 28 9.60 -12.35 6.02
CA ARG A 28 10.26 -13.38 5.20
C ARG A 28 9.30 -14.11 4.29
N GLU A 29 8.17 -14.53 4.86
CA GLU A 29 7.13 -15.24 4.12
C GLU A 29 6.44 -14.31 3.10
N HIS A 30 6.21 -13.05 3.48
CA HIS A 30 5.58 -12.07 2.60
C HIS A 30 6.44 -11.83 1.35
N TYR A 31 7.72 -11.50 1.54
CA TYR A 31 8.66 -11.32 0.42
C TYR A 31 8.83 -12.60 -0.42
N ARG A 32 8.90 -13.79 0.20
CA ARG A 32 8.99 -15.08 -0.51
C ARG A 32 7.81 -15.26 -1.46
N THR A 33 6.58 -15.11 -0.94
CA THR A 33 5.35 -15.32 -1.71
C THR A 33 5.12 -14.22 -2.76
N PHE A 34 5.51 -12.98 -2.45
CA PHE A 34 5.55 -11.87 -3.41
C PHE A 34 6.44 -12.22 -4.61
N ARG A 35 7.70 -12.59 -4.34
CA ARG A 35 8.68 -12.90 -5.39
C ARG A 35 8.28 -14.13 -6.21
N GLU A 36 7.73 -15.16 -5.57
CA GLU A 36 7.19 -16.33 -6.27
C GLU A 36 6.03 -15.96 -7.20
N SER A 37 5.19 -15.02 -6.78
CA SER A 37 4.07 -14.53 -7.61
C SER A 37 4.59 -13.74 -8.82
N MET A 38 5.55 -12.84 -8.60
CA MET A 38 6.11 -11.98 -9.65
C MET A 38 6.97 -12.76 -10.66
N LEU A 39 7.78 -13.70 -10.19
CA LEU A 39 8.75 -14.41 -11.04
C LEU A 39 8.27 -15.79 -11.51
N GLY A 40 7.23 -16.33 -10.89
CA GLY A 40 6.66 -17.63 -11.22
C GLY A 40 5.66 -17.58 -12.37
N GLU A 41 5.07 -18.75 -12.61
CA GLU A 41 3.98 -18.96 -13.56
C GLU A 41 2.83 -19.67 -12.84
N ARG A 42 1.60 -19.32 -13.18
CA ARG A 42 0.38 -19.99 -12.73
C ARG A 42 -0.33 -20.54 -13.94
N ASP A 43 -0.57 -21.85 -13.97
CA ASP A 43 -1.22 -22.55 -15.09
C ASP A 43 -0.56 -22.27 -16.47
N GLY A 44 0.75 -22.01 -16.46
CA GLY A 44 1.53 -21.65 -17.65
C GLY A 44 1.51 -20.16 -18.02
N SER A 45 0.81 -19.34 -17.25
CA SER A 45 0.72 -17.89 -17.43
C SER A 45 1.65 -17.15 -16.44
N PRO A 46 2.51 -16.24 -16.91
CA PRO A 46 3.30 -15.38 -16.02
C PRO A 46 2.41 -14.32 -15.35
N PHE A 47 2.94 -13.65 -14.33
CA PHE A 47 2.25 -12.52 -13.70
C PHE A 47 1.79 -11.47 -14.74
N PRO A 48 0.57 -10.90 -14.63
CA PRO A 48 0.02 -10.07 -15.71
C PRO A 48 0.80 -8.79 -16.01
N CYS A 49 1.31 -8.14 -14.95
CA CYS A 49 2.05 -6.90 -15.07
C CYS A 49 3.50 -7.18 -15.47
N TYR A 50 3.82 -7.04 -16.75
CA TYR A 50 5.18 -7.30 -17.23
C TYR A 50 6.23 -6.37 -16.59
N PHE A 51 5.85 -5.13 -16.28
CA PHE A 51 6.73 -4.18 -15.58
C PHE A 51 7.08 -4.66 -14.19
N GLY A 52 6.09 -5.18 -13.44
CA GLY A 52 6.32 -5.75 -12.11
C GLY A 52 7.29 -6.93 -12.15
N ILE A 53 7.21 -7.76 -13.19
CA ILE A 53 8.18 -8.84 -13.43
C ILE A 53 9.58 -8.28 -13.69
N GLU A 54 9.68 -7.29 -14.57
CA GLU A 54 10.96 -6.70 -15.01
C GLU A 54 11.70 -6.06 -13.84
N VAL A 55 11.06 -5.14 -13.10
CA VAL A 55 11.68 -4.47 -11.95
C VAL A 55 12.07 -5.44 -10.84
N GLU A 56 11.31 -6.51 -10.60
CA GLU A 56 11.68 -7.56 -9.63
C GLU A 56 12.87 -8.39 -10.12
N ARG A 57 12.99 -8.64 -11.43
CA ARG A 57 14.12 -9.37 -12.02
C ARG A 57 15.41 -8.55 -12.02
N GLU A 58 15.31 -7.27 -12.32
CA GLU A 58 16.44 -6.35 -12.43
C GLU A 58 16.91 -5.84 -11.07
N GLY A 59 16.03 -5.87 -10.06
CA GLY A 59 16.35 -5.47 -8.69
C GLY A 59 15.98 -4.02 -8.38
N ASP A 60 15.19 -3.39 -9.24
CA ASP A 60 14.80 -1.97 -9.20
C ASP A 60 13.57 -1.71 -8.31
N LEU A 61 12.93 -2.77 -7.81
CA LEU A 61 11.81 -2.66 -6.89
C LEU A 61 12.33 -2.27 -5.49
N LEU A 62 11.68 -1.26 -4.89
CA LEU A 62 11.96 -0.82 -3.53
C LEU A 62 10.95 -1.45 -2.57
N TYR A 63 11.36 -1.63 -1.32
CA TYR A 63 10.56 -2.32 -0.31
C TYR A 63 10.52 -1.57 1.03
N ALA A 64 9.42 -1.77 1.74
CA ALA A 64 9.31 -1.40 3.14
C ALA A 64 8.45 -2.41 3.90
N ALA A 65 8.70 -2.53 5.20
CA ALA A 65 7.85 -3.29 6.12
C ALA A 65 7.17 -2.35 7.12
N CYS A 66 5.88 -2.59 7.36
CA CYS A 66 5.08 -1.85 8.33
C CYS A 66 4.46 -2.81 9.35
N GLU A 67 4.79 -2.65 10.62
CA GLU A 67 4.36 -3.58 11.69
C GLU A 67 2.89 -3.43 12.08
N SER A 68 2.21 -2.37 11.64
CA SER A 68 0.81 -2.13 11.96
C SER A 68 0.14 -1.19 10.98
N THR A 69 -1.12 -1.48 10.67
CA THR A 69 -2.01 -0.63 9.86
C THR A 69 -2.80 0.39 10.69
N THR A 70 -2.62 0.43 12.02
CA THR A 70 -3.38 1.32 12.92
C THR A 70 -2.53 1.97 14.02
N ASP A 71 -1.31 1.49 14.25
CA ASP A 71 -0.42 2.08 15.25
C ASP A 71 0.18 3.40 14.72
N PRO A 72 0.03 4.53 15.45
CA PRO A 72 0.53 5.81 14.96
C PRO A 72 2.05 5.86 14.75
N ALA A 73 2.84 5.15 15.55
CA ALA A 73 4.29 5.15 15.39
C ALA A 73 4.69 4.41 14.11
N ALA A 74 4.10 3.23 13.88
CA ALA A 74 4.33 2.46 12.66
C ALA A 74 3.89 3.21 11.39
N LEU A 75 2.75 3.89 11.43
CA LEU A 75 2.25 4.66 10.29
C LEU A 75 3.05 5.96 10.04
N LEU A 76 3.54 6.62 11.09
CA LEU A 76 4.47 7.75 10.93
C LEU A 76 5.84 7.30 10.41
N ARG A 77 6.31 6.10 10.77
CA ARG A 77 7.49 5.48 10.15
C ARG A 77 7.25 5.22 8.65
N LEU A 78 6.09 4.65 8.29
CA LEU A 78 5.71 4.45 6.88
C LEU A 78 5.63 5.79 6.12
N ARG A 79 5.08 6.83 6.73
CA ARG A 79 5.07 8.19 6.18
C ARG A 79 6.48 8.68 5.88
N ASP A 80 7.41 8.54 6.82
CA ASP A 80 8.82 8.92 6.63
C ASP A 80 9.46 8.14 5.48
N VAL A 81 9.20 6.82 5.39
CA VAL A 81 9.66 5.97 4.28
C VAL A 81 9.11 6.43 2.94
N LEU A 82 7.82 6.78 2.87
CA LEU A 82 7.21 7.25 1.64
C LEU A 82 7.80 8.61 1.21
N SER A 83 8.20 9.44 2.17
CA SER A 83 8.90 10.70 1.87
C SER A 83 10.31 10.43 1.33
N GLU A 84 11.09 9.55 1.98
CA GLU A 84 12.42 9.13 1.47
C GLU A 84 12.31 8.48 0.08
N TYR A 85 11.25 7.71 -0.17
CA TYR A 85 10.98 7.10 -1.46
C TYR A 85 10.80 8.16 -2.55
N LEU A 86 9.97 9.18 -2.33
CA LEU A 86 9.75 10.26 -3.29
C LEU A 86 11.02 11.06 -3.58
N ASP A 87 11.91 11.19 -2.60
CA ASP A 87 13.21 11.86 -2.78
C ASP A 87 14.24 11.02 -3.56
N THR A 88 14.02 9.71 -3.75
CA THR A 88 15.06 8.78 -4.24
C THR A 88 14.69 7.94 -5.45
N TYR A 89 13.40 7.74 -5.74
CA TYR A 89 12.97 6.79 -6.77
C TYR A 89 13.46 7.15 -8.18
N ASP A 90 13.43 8.44 -8.55
CA ASP A 90 13.87 8.92 -9.87
C ASP A 90 15.37 8.67 -10.13
N ASP A 91 16.20 8.75 -9.08
CA ASP A 91 17.63 8.47 -9.16
C ASP A 91 17.95 6.96 -9.04
N HIS A 92 16.98 6.15 -8.61
CA HIS A 92 17.16 4.71 -8.39
C HIS A 92 17.09 3.92 -9.71
N ALA A 93 16.00 4.09 -10.47
CA ALA A 93 15.77 3.42 -11.74
C ALA A 93 14.67 4.14 -12.54
N ASP A 94 14.60 3.90 -13.86
CA ASP A 94 13.52 4.43 -14.72
C ASP A 94 12.11 4.08 -14.19
N ARG A 95 11.99 2.94 -13.50
CA ARG A 95 10.77 2.49 -12.83
C ARG A 95 11.13 1.83 -11.51
N ALA A 96 10.84 2.52 -10.41
CA ALA A 96 11.13 2.03 -9.07
C ALA A 96 9.85 2.01 -8.22
N PRO A 97 8.92 1.06 -8.42
CA PRO A 97 7.75 0.96 -7.54
C PRO A 97 8.16 0.56 -6.11
N LEU A 98 7.41 1.03 -5.12
CA LEU A 98 7.62 0.71 -3.71
C LEU A 98 6.58 -0.33 -3.24
N ALA A 99 6.99 -1.57 -2.96
CA ALA A 99 6.14 -2.56 -2.31
C ALA A 99 6.24 -2.48 -0.78
N VAL A 100 5.12 -2.20 -0.14
CA VAL A 100 5.00 -2.14 1.33
C VAL A 100 4.26 -3.38 1.82
N PHE A 101 4.93 -4.15 2.68
CA PHE A 101 4.35 -5.33 3.33
C PHE A 101 3.90 -5.01 4.73
N PHE A 102 2.65 -5.33 5.05
CA PHE A 102 2.08 -5.11 6.38
C PHE A 102 2.08 -6.39 7.19
N ARG A 103 2.38 -6.28 8.49
CA ARG A 103 2.25 -7.40 9.42
C ARG A 103 0.81 -7.93 9.38
N PRO A 104 0.63 -9.26 9.19
CA PRO A 104 -0.71 -9.81 9.09
C PRO A 104 -1.42 -9.84 10.45
N PRO A 105 -2.75 -9.69 10.46
CA PRO A 105 -3.54 -9.90 11.67
C PRO A 105 -3.58 -11.39 12.06
N ASP A 106 -4.00 -11.67 13.29
CA ASP A 106 -4.27 -13.04 13.70
C ASP A 106 -5.54 -13.59 13.01
N GLY A 107 -5.43 -14.76 12.39
CA GLY A 107 -6.54 -15.42 11.70
C GLY A 107 -6.88 -14.79 10.33
N ASP A 108 -8.07 -15.12 9.82
CA ASP A 108 -8.61 -14.54 8.60
C ASP A 108 -9.71 -13.53 8.94
N PRO A 109 -9.46 -12.22 8.84
CA PRO A 109 -10.42 -11.20 9.18
C PRO A 109 -11.42 -10.89 8.05
N GLY A 110 -11.24 -11.49 6.86
CA GLY A 110 -12.09 -11.28 5.69
C GLY A 110 -11.86 -9.94 4.95
N GLU A 111 -12.56 -9.79 3.82
CA GLU A 111 -12.42 -8.68 2.87
C GLU A 111 -12.66 -7.30 3.50
N ALA A 112 -13.73 -7.14 4.28
CA ALA A 112 -14.10 -5.85 4.87
C ALA A 112 -12.99 -5.27 5.75
N HIS A 113 -12.25 -6.13 6.46
CA HIS A 113 -11.09 -5.72 7.24
C HIS A 113 -10.00 -5.12 6.36
N TYR A 114 -9.67 -5.75 5.24
CA TYR A 114 -8.59 -5.28 4.36
C TYR A 114 -8.95 -3.98 3.65
N HIS A 115 -10.22 -3.78 3.27
CA HIS A 115 -10.70 -2.47 2.82
C HIS A 115 -10.55 -1.42 3.93
N GLU A 116 -11.02 -1.70 5.15
CA GLU A 116 -10.90 -0.78 6.29
C GLU A 116 -9.43 -0.41 6.56
N ARG A 117 -8.51 -1.39 6.52
CA ARG A 117 -7.08 -1.18 6.75
C ARG A 117 -6.41 -0.37 5.65
N LEU A 118 -6.68 -0.66 4.38
CA LEU A 118 -6.17 0.15 3.26
C LEU A 118 -6.58 1.61 3.43
N TRP A 119 -7.87 1.87 3.64
CA TRP A 119 -8.37 3.24 3.73
C TRP A 119 -7.88 3.96 4.97
N HIS A 120 -7.72 3.26 6.09
CA HIS A 120 -7.10 3.84 7.29
C HIS A 120 -5.64 4.27 7.00
N VAL A 121 -4.85 3.43 6.33
CA VAL A 121 -3.47 3.76 5.96
C VAL A 121 -3.43 4.97 5.05
N LEU A 122 -4.22 5.01 3.97
CA LEU A 122 -4.23 6.12 3.02
C LEU A 122 -4.71 7.43 3.66
N GLU A 123 -5.76 7.41 4.49
CA GLU A 123 -6.22 8.59 5.23
C GLU A 123 -5.16 9.07 6.23
N PHE A 124 -4.49 8.14 6.93
CA PHE A 124 -3.40 8.51 7.84
C PHE A 124 -2.27 9.20 7.11
N LEU A 125 -1.83 8.65 5.97
CA LEU A 125 -0.81 9.25 5.12
C LEU A 125 -1.24 10.63 4.61
N HIS A 126 -2.50 10.78 4.16
CA HIS A 126 -3.02 12.07 3.71
C HIS A 126 -3.00 13.14 4.81
N VAL A 127 -3.43 12.79 6.02
CA VAL A 127 -3.47 13.69 7.19
C VAL A 127 -2.07 14.07 7.68
N HIS A 128 -1.09 13.19 7.53
CA HIS A 128 0.30 13.39 7.95
C HIS A 128 1.26 13.68 6.79
N ASP A 129 0.71 14.01 5.63
CA ASP A 129 1.45 14.47 4.46
C ASP A 129 2.13 15.80 4.80
N PRO A 130 3.47 15.92 4.67
CA PRO A 130 4.19 17.16 4.91
C PRO A 130 3.93 18.23 3.84
N GLU A 131 3.37 17.84 2.69
CA GLU A 131 3.08 18.73 1.58
C GLU A 131 1.56 18.94 1.38
N PRO A 132 1.14 20.07 0.78
CA PRO A 132 -0.25 20.29 0.42
C PRO A 132 -0.68 19.35 -0.72
N TRP A 133 -1.98 19.05 -0.77
CA TRP A 133 -2.56 18.35 -1.92
C TRP A 133 -2.33 19.18 -3.21
N PRO A 134 -1.85 18.58 -4.32
CA PRO A 134 -1.52 19.30 -5.55
C PRO A 134 -2.68 20.14 -6.09
N GLU A 135 -2.39 21.33 -6.63
CA GLU A 135 -3.43 22.24 -7.13
C GLU A 135 -4.19 21.66 -8.33
N ASP A 136 -3.47 20.94 -9.19
CA ASP A 136 -3.91 20.35 -10.45
C ASP A 136 -4.63 19.01 -10.30
N ILE A 137 -4.54 18.36 -9.13
CA ILE A 137 -5.29 17.14 -8.84
C ILE A 137 -6.62 17.49 -8.14
N PRO A 138 -7.77 17.00 -8.64
CA PRO A 138 -9.07 17.19 -7.98
C PRO A 138 -9.06 16.70 -6.52
N THR A 139 -9.90 17.29 -5.68
CA THR A 139 -10.15 16.77 -4.31
C THR A 139 -11.43 15.94 -4.22
N ASP A 140 -12.23 15.91 -5.30
CA ASP A 140 -13.42 15.06 -5.39
C ASP A 140 -13.00 13.70 -5.98
N PRO A 141 -13.08 12.60 -5.20
CA PRO A 141 -12.69 11.26 -5.64
C PRO A 141 -13.54 10.70 -6.78
N ASP A 142 -14.69 11.32 -7.08
CA ASP A 142 -15.50 10.98 -8.23
C ASP A 142 -15.10 11.71 -9.53
N THR A 143 -14.03 12.51 -9.50
CA THR A 143 -13.51 13.14 -10.71
C THR A 143 -12.60 12.16 -11.47
N PRO A 144 -12.72 12.01 -12.82
CA PRO A 144 -11.90 11.07 -13.59
C PRO A 144 -10.38 11.21 -13.46
N ARG A 145 -9.88 12.41 -13.11
CA ARG A 145 -8.45 12.68 -12.92
C ARG A 145 -8.02 12.70 -11.46
N TRP A 146 -8.91 12.34 -10.54
CA TRP A 146 -8.55 12.20 -9.15
C TRP A 146 -7.62 11.01 -8.96
N GLU A 147 -6.62 11.17 -8.12
CA GLU A 147 -5.67 10.14 -7.71
C GLU A 147 -5.16 10.48 -6.30
N PHE A 148 -4.82 9.47 -5.50
CA PHE A 148 -4.23 9.66 -4.19
C PHE A 148 -2.92 10.44 -4.32
N CYS A 149 -2.71 11.45 -3.48
CA CYS A 149 -1.49 12.24 -3.47
C CYS A 149 -0.80 12.16 -2.11
N PHE A 150 0.53 12.12 -2.14
CA PHE A 150 1.39 12.22 -0.96
C PHE A 150 2.68 12.95 -1.34
N GLY A 151 3.22 13.83 -0.50
CA GLY A 151 4.47 14.53 -0.77
C GLY A 151 4.41 15.42 -2.01
N GLY A 152 3.21 15.92 -2.35
CA GLY A 152 2.96 16.70 -3.56
C GLY A 152 2.94 15.89 -4.87
N GLU A 153 3.07 14.56 -4.80
CA GLU A 153 3.08 13.67 -5.98
C GLU A 153 1.79 12.82 -6.04
N PRO A 154 1.12 12.71 -7.20
CA PRO A 154 0.09 11.70 -7.43
C PRO A 154 0.68 10.29 -7.47
N LEU A 155 0.12 9.41 -6.65
CA LEU A 155 0.53 8.02 -6.52
C LEU A 155 -0.64 7.08 -6.84
N PHE A 156 -0.30 5.93 -7.41
CA PHE A 156 -1.23 4.84 -7.67
C PHE A 156 -0.99 3.65 -6.73
N PRO A 157 -1.65 3.61 -5.54
CA PRO A 157 -1.61 2.43 -4.67
C PRO A 157 -2.28 1.23 -5.34
N THR A 158 -1.56 0.14 -5.49
CA THR A 158 -2.13 -1.14 -5.96
C THR A 158 -1.97 -2.19 -4.87
N SER A 159 -3.08 -2.67 -4.31
CA SER A 159 -3.05 -3.50 -3.10
C SER A 159 -3.34 -4.98 -3.34
N ARG A 160 -2.58 -5.89 -2.73
CA ARG A 160 -2.87 -7.33 -2.74
C ARG A 160 -3.30 -7.78 -1.34
N ALA A 161 -4.19 -8.77 -1.25
CA ALA A 161 -4.74 -9.22 0.03
C ALA A 161 -5.09 -10.73 0.05
N PRO A 162 -5.23 -11.34 1.25
CA PRO A 162 -5.52 -12.78 1.36
C PRO A 162 -6.93 -13.21 0.94
N PHE A 163 -7.91 -12.30 0.90
CA PHE A 163 -9.31 -12.67 0.66
C PHE A 163 -9.64 -13.02 -0.80
N TYR A 164 -8.73 -12.76 -1.75
CA TYR A 164 -8.96 -13.08 -3.16
C TYR A 164 -8.83 -14.58 -3.44
N ASP A 165 -9.92 -15.19 -3.89
CA ASP A 165 -9.94 -16.59 -4.31
C ASP A 165 -9.65 -16.77 -5.82
N GLU A 166 -10.30 -15.96 -6.66
CA GLU A 166 -10.20 -16.08 -8.11
C GLU A 166 -9.11 -15.17 -8.68
N ARG A 167 -9.05 -13.92 -8.22
CA ARG A 167 -8.11 -12.89 -8.70
C ARG A 167 -6.70 -13.06 -8.12
N ARG A 168 -5.95 -14.03 -8.62
CA ARG A 168 -4.59 -14.31 -8.11
C ARG A 168 -3.58 -13.20 -8.39
N SER A 169 -3.81 -12.35 -9.39
CA SER A 169 -3.05 -11.12 -9.62
C SER A 169 -3.17 -10.14 -8.44
N ARG A 170 -4.25 -10.23 -7.66
CA ARG A 170 -4.53 -9.44 -6.46
C ARG A 170 -4.32 -10.23 -5.15
N TYR A 171 -4.10 -11.53 -5.23
CA TYR A 171 -3.94 -12.39 -4.05
C TYR A 171 -2.55 -12.24 -3.41
N SER A 172 -2.52 -12.05 -2.10
CA SER A 172 -1.31 -12.13 -1.26
C SER A 172 -1.63 -13.04 -0.06
N PRO A 173 -0.96 -14.19 0.11
CA PRO A 173 -1.35 -15.18 1.12
C PRO A 173 -1.00 -14.78 2.56
N VAL A 174 -0.12 -13.80 2.77
CA VAL A 174 0.36 -13.44 4.10
C VAL A 174 -0.53 -12.37 4.72
N GLY A 175 -0.70 -11.24 4.03
CA GLY A 175 -1.42 -10.09 4.54
C GLY A 175 -1.53 -8.99 3.49
N LEU A 176 -1.93 -7.81 3.93
CA LEU A 176 -2.02 -6.64 3.06
C LEU A 176 -0.64 -6.30 2.50
N GLU A 177 -0.62 -6.02 1.21
CA GLU A 177 0.52 -5.50 0.46
C GLU A 177 0.03 -4.30 -0.32
N ILE A 178 0.77 -3.20 -0.30
CA ILE A 178 0.45 -2.01 -1.10
C ILE A 178 1.68 -1.66 -1.92
N THR A 179 1.54 -1.65 -3.24
CA THR A 179 2.56 -1.10 -4.12
C THR A 179 2.23 0.37 -4.43
N PHE A 180 3.08 1.31 -4.02
CA PHE A 180 2.99 2.72 -4.38
C PHE A 180 3.85 3.01 -5.60
N GLN A 181 3.31 3.78 -6.55
CA GLN A 181 3.99 4.12 -7.79
C GLN A 181 3.60 5.55 -8.20
N PRO A 182 4.57 6.45 -8.43
CA PRO A 182 4.35 7.74 -9.06
C PRO A 182 3.73 7.58 -10.44
N ARG A 183 2.92 8.55 -10.82
CA ARG A 183 2.21 8.51 -12.09
C ARG A 183 3.16 8.45 -13.28
N ALA A 184 4.36 9.03 -13.16
CA ALA A 184 5.41 9.02 -14.17
C ALA A 184 5.81 7.61 -14.64
N VAL A 185 5.66 6.57 -13.79
CA VAL A 185 5.90 5.16 -14.17
C VAL A 185 4.94 4.69 -15.28
N PHE A 186 3.78 5.36 -15.42
CA PHE A 186 2.78 5.10 -16.45
C PHE A 186 2.96 5.96 -17.71
N ASP A 187 3.96 6.84 -17.79
CA ASP A 187 4.19 7.65 -18.98
C ASP A 187 4.48 6.76 -20.20
N GLY A 188 3.78 7.04 -21.30
CA GLY A 188 3.79 6.20 -22.51
C GLY A 188 2.92 4.94 -22.43
N LEU A 189 2.23 4.72 -21.30
CA LEU A 189 1.27 3.64 -21.09
C LEU A 189 -0.16 4.15 -20.92
N THR A 190 -0.39 5.43 -21.09
CA THR A 190 -1.70 6.07 -20.97
C THR A 190 -2.55 5.81 -22.23
N ALA A 191 -3.87 5.79 -22.06
CA ALA A 191 -4.85 5.48 -23.11
C ALA A 191 -4.94 6.55 -24.23
N ASP A 192 -4.21 7.65 -24.10
CA ASP A 192 -4.12 8.71 -25.10
C ASP A 192 -3.07 8.41 -26.20
N THR A 193 -2.36 7.29 -26.10
CA THR A 193 -1.40 6.83 -27.12
C THR A 193 -1.70 5.41 -27.59
N GLU A 194 -1.54 5.12 -28.89
CA GLU A 194 -1.75 3.76 -29.42
C GLU A 194 -0.82 2.71 -28.78
N ALA A 195 0.38 3.12 -28.35
CA ALA A 195 1.32 2.24 -27.67
C ALA A 195 0.83 1.90 -26.26
N GLY A 196 0.32 2.88 -25.52
CA GLY A 196 -0.26 2.69 -24.21
C GLY A 196 -1.56 1.87 -24.24
N GLU A 197 -2.45 2.13 -25.20
CA GLU A 197 -3.64 1.32 -25.44
C GLU A 197 -3.29 -0.15 -25.66
N ARG A 198 -2.34 -0.44 -26.56
CA ARG A 198 -1.88 -1.81 -26.83
C ARG A 198 -1.21 -2.47 -25.62
N ALA A 199 -0.41 -1.73 -24.86
CA ALA A 199 0.20 -2.23 -23.64
C ALA A 199 -0.86 -2.61 -22.60
N ARG A 200 -1.89 -1.76 -22.42
CA ARG A 200 -3.01 -2.02 -21.50
C ARG A 200 -3.86 -3.19 -21.93
N GLU A 201 -4.22 -3.28 -23.22
CA GLU A 201 -4.95 -4.43 -23.77
C GLU A 201 -4.20 -5.73 -23.50
N THR A 202 -2.88 -5.74 -23.75
CA THR A 202 -2.02 -6.90 -23.47
C THR A 202 -2.01 -7.27 -21.98
N ILE A 203 -1.95 -6.28 -21.07
CA ILE A 203 -1.98 -6.53 -19.62
C ILE A 203 -3.35 -7.08 -19.20
N ARG A 204 -4.45 -6.53 -19.73
CA ARG A 204 -5.82 -6.97 -19.44
C ARG A 204 -6.05 -8.41 -19.90
N ASP A 205 -5.56 -8.78 -21.08
CA ASP A 205 -5.65 -10.14 -21.61
C ASP A 205 -4.87 -11.12 -20.74
N ARG A 206 -3.60 -10.79 -20.40
CA ARG A 206 -2.78 -11.60 -19.49
C ARG A 206 -3.42 -11.75 -18.12
N MET A 207 -4.08 -10.71 -17.62
CA MET A 207 -4.77 -10.75 -16.34
C MET A 207 -5.94 -11.72 -16.38
N GLY A 208 -6.72 -11.73 -17.47
CA GLY A 208 -7.78 -12.71 -17.68
C GLY A 208 -7.25 -14.15 -17.70
N GLU A 209 -6.13 -14.38 -18.40
CA GLU A 209 -5.48 -15.70 -18.45
C GLU A 209 -4.89 -16.14 -17.09
N TYR A 210 -4.28 -15.21 -16.35
CA TYR A 210 -3.64 -15.50 -15.07
C TYR A 210 -4.65 -15.69 -13.94
N ASP A 211 -5.70 -14.88 -13.89
CA ASP A 211 -6.74 -14.96 -12.87
C ASP A 211 -7.73 -16.09 -13.15
N GLY A 212 -7.98 -16.39 -14.43
CA GLY A 212 -8.99 -17.36 -14.86
C GLY A 212 -10.42 -16.81 -14.85
N VAL A 213 -10.56 -15.50 -14.61
CA VAL A 213 -11.82 -14.74 -14.63
C VAL A 213 -11.66 -13.46 -15.44
N CYS A 214 -12.77 -12.86 -15.85
CA CYS A 214 -12.71 -11.58 -16.55
C CYS A 214 -12.06 -10.49 -15.67
N PRO A 215 -11.37 -9.49 -16.30
CA PRO A 215 -10.92 -8.30 -15.60
C PRO A 215 -12.01 -7.68 -14.73
N HIS A 216 -11.62 -7.17 -13.56
CA HIS A 216 -12.56 -6.58 -12.62
C HIS A 216 -13.29 -5.38 -13.26
N ALA A 217 -14.57 -5.18 -12.95
CA ALA A 217 -15.41 -4.15 -13.58
C ALA A 217 -14.94 -2.72 -13.25
N ASP A 218 -14.30 -2.52 -12.10
CA ASP A 218 -13.71 -1.24 -11.70
C ASP A 218 -12.32 -0.99 -12.31
N LEU A 219 -11.76 -1.90 -13.14
CA LEU A 219 -10.50 -1.67 -13.85
C LEU A 219 -10.70 -0.65 -14.99
N GLY A 220 -10.25 0.57 -14.75
CA GLY A 220 -10.46 1.73 -15.63
C GLY A 220 -9.18 2.42 -16.05
N ASP A 221 -9.34 3.50 -16.80
CA ASP A 221 -8.25 4.34 -17.30
C ASP A 221 -8.38 5.77 -16.77
N TRP A 222 -7.27 6.30 -16.26
CA TRP A 222 -7.23 7.66 -15.72
C TRP A 222 -7.71 8.71 -16.71
N GLY A 223 -8.56 9.62 -16.24
CA GLY A 223 -9.10 10.70 -17.03
C GLY A 223 -10.27 10.29 -17.94
N VAL A 224 -10.66 9.01 -17.97
CA VAL A 224 -11.84 8.54 -18.71
C VAL A 224 -13.10 8.77 -17.86
N GLU A 225 -14.11 9.37 -18.49
CA GLU A 225 -15.40 9.63 -17.83
C GLU A 225 -16.07 8.32 -17.39
N GLY A 226 -16.48 8.26 -16.13
CA GLY A 226 -17.07 7.07 -15.50
C GLY A 226 -16.06 6.19 -14.72
N ASP A 227 -14.77 6.25 -15.07
CA ASP A 227 -13.74 5.51 -14.35
C ASP A 227 -13.33 6.23 -13.05
N ARG A 228 -12.91 5.44 -12.07
CA ARG A 228 -12.59 5.91 -10.70
C ARG A 228 -11.34 5.23 -10.21
N GLU A 229 -10.25 5.98 -10.08
CA GLU A 229 -8.96 5.42 -9.66
C GLU A 229 -9.01 4.74 -8.31
N TRP A 230 -9.71 5.34 -7.34
CA TRP A 230 -9.77 4.83 -5.97
C TRP A 230 -10.34 3.41 -5.87
N ARG A 231 -11.21 3.00 -6.81
CA ARG A 231 -11.78 1.65 -6.85
C ARG A 231 -10.78 0.59 -7.31
N GLN A 232 -9.68 1.02 -7.94
CA GLN A 232 -8.60 0.13 -8.40
C GLN A 232 -7.63 -0.22 -7.28
N TYR A 233 -7.58 0.59 -6.22
CA TYR A 233 -6.57 0.45 -5.16
C TYR A 233 -6.68 -0.88 -4.42
N LEU A 234 -7.89 -1.37 -4.24
CA LEU A 234 -8.22 -2.73 -3.82
C LEU A 234 -9.57 -3.09 -4.44
N PHE A 235 -9.60 -4.10 -5.32
CA PHE A 235 -10.85 -4.53 -5.94
C PHE A 235 -11.72 -5.26 -4.92
N ARG A 236 -13.02 -4.98 -4.95
CA ARG A 236 -14.01 -5.72 -4.17
C ARG A 236 -14.29 -7.09 -4.80
N GLU A 237 -14.58 -8.09 -3.97
CA GLU A 237 -15.22 -9.33 -4.39
C GLU A 237 -16.66 -9.41 -3.85
N ASP A 238 -16.93 -8.78 -2.70
CA ASP A 238 -18.25 -8.62 -2.10
C ASP A 238 -18.65 -7.13 -2.00
N ASP A 239 -19.80 -6.78 -2.57
CA ASP A 239 -20.34 -5.42 -2.53
C ASP A 239 -20.61 -4.94 -1.09
N ASP A 240 -20.97 -5.84 -0.17
CA ASP A 240 -21.23 -5.48 1.24
C ASP A 240 -19.93 -5.30 2.06
N ALA A 241 -18.78 -5.74 1.54
CA ALA A 241 -17.48 -5.69 2.21
C ALA A 241 -16.64 -4.48 1.80
N SER A 242 -16.98 -3.81 0.70
CA SER A 242 -16.29 -2.64 0.17
C SER A 242 -17.11 -1.37 0.37
N PRO A 243 -16.48 -0.20 0.56
CA PRO A 243 -17.21 1.06 0.69
C PRO A 243 -17.89 1.48 -0.64
N ASP A 244 -19.12 1.98 -0.55
CA ASP A 244 -19.90 2.51 -1.69
C ASP A 244 -19.33 3.82 -2.27
N ALA A 245 -18.58 4.56 -1.46
CA ALA A 245 -17.94 5.83 -1.81
C ALA A 245 -16.51 5.85 -1.26
N CYS A 246 -15.62 6.62 -1.89
CA CYS A 246 -14.23 6.73 -1.44
C CYS A 246 -14.17 7.18 0.03
N PRO A 247 -13.55 6.40 0.94
CA PRO A 247 -13.46 6.79 2.36
C PRO A 247 -12.47 7.92 2.63
N LEU A 248 -11.54 8.17 1.71
CA LEU A 248 -10.58 9.26 1.83
C LEU A 248 -11.30 10.61 1.83
N ARG A 249 -10.79 11.57 2.60
CA ARG A 249 -11.29 12.96 2.58
C ARG A 249 -10.23 13.92 2.07
N PRO A 250 -9.97 13.97 0.75
CA PRO A 250 -8.97 14.86 0.19
C PRO A 250 -9.27 16.32 0.53
N THR A 251 -8.29 17.03 1.06
CA THR A 251 -8.36 18.46 1.31
C THR A 251 -7.08 19.18 0.91
N ARG A 252 -7.23 20.43 0.48
CA ARG A 252 -6.12 21.37 0.28
C ARG A 252 -5.76 22.15 1.55
N GLU A 253 -6.52 22.00 2.63
CA GLU A 253 -6.13 22.54 3.94
C GLU A 253 -4.78 21.94 4.33
N HIS A 254 -3.83 22.81 4.67
CA HIS A 254 -2.48 22.42 5.03
C HIS A 254 -1.88 23.45 6.00
N PRO A 255 -1.21 23.02 7.10
CA PRO A 255 -1.03 21.63 7.53
C PRO A 255 -2.33 20.98 8.04
N LYS A 256 -2.47 19.66 7.89
CA LYS A 256 -3.65 18.88 8.32
C LYS A 256 -3.50 18.29 9.72
N ALA A 257 -2.25 18.09 10.15
CA ALA A 257 -1.85 17.69 11.49
C ALA A 257 -0.97 18.76 12.13
N PRO A 258 -0.82 18.79 13.47
CA PRO A 258 0.13 19.69 14.11
C PRO A 258 1.56 19.50 13.57
N ASP A 259 2.31 20.59 13.39
CA ASP A 259 3.69 20.56 12.86
C ASP A 259 4.58 19.51 13.53
N ALA A 260 4.43 19.31 14.84
CA ALA A 260 5.18 18.31 15.60
C ALA A 260 4.99 16.85 15.12
N LEU A 261 3.87 16.53 14.46
CA LEU A 261 3.61 15.23 13.84
C LEU A 261 4.01 15.19 12.36
N LEU A 262 4.26 16.33 11.74
CA LEU A 262 4.72 16.43 10.35
C LEU A 262 6.25 16.38 10.23
N GLU A 263 6.99 16.65 11.29
CA GLU A 263 8.46 16.51 11.28
C GLU A 263 8.90 15.05 11.04
N PRO A 264 9.93 14.79 10.23
CA PRO A 264 10.54 13.47 10.10
C PRO A 264 10.95 12.90 11.47
N GLY A 265 10.68 11.62 11.70
CA GLY A 265 10.98 10.96 12.96
C GLY A 265 9.96 11.20 14.08
N ALA A 266 8.79 11.78 13.78
CA ALA A 266 7.79 12.10 14.78
C ALA A 266 7.24 10.88 15.53
N TRP A 267 7.34 9.70 14.94
CA TRP A 267 7.02 8.41 15.56
C TRP A 267 7.75 8.17 16.89
N ARG A 268 8.96 8.72 17.09
CA ARG A 268 9.75 8.53 18.32
C ARG A 268 9.04 9.03 19.57
N ARG A 269 8.13 10.00 19.41
CA ARG A 269 7.32 10.55 20.50
C ARG A 269 6.36 9.52 21.10
N PHE A 270 6.01 8.48 20.34
CA PHE A 270 5.13 7.40 20.77
C PHE A 270 5.91 6.27 21.44
N ASP A 271 7.16 6.03 21.02
CA ASP A 271 8.05 5.01 21.63
C ASP A 271 8.59 5.46 23.00
N GLU A 272 8.68 6.76 23.27
CA GLU A 272 9.16 7.32 24.55
C GLU A 272 8.10 7.37 25.67
N SER A 273 6.87 6.90 25.43
CA SER A 273 5.86 6.80 26.49
C SER A 273 6.17 5.62 27.42
N PRO A 274 6.42 5.83 28.72
CA PRO A 274 6.68 4.72 29.64
C PRO A 274 5.44 3.81 29.72
N PRO A 275 5.60 2.49 29.89
CA PRO A 275 4.47 1.62 30.19
C PRO A 275 3.78 2.17 31.44
N ALA A 276 2.48 2.38 31.36
CA ALA A 276 1.67 2.87 32.48
C ALA A 276 1.96 2.00 33.72
N ALA A 277 2.60 2.60 34.72
CA ALA A 277 2.84 1.97 36.00
C ALA A 277 1.56 2.04 36.85
N GLY A 278 1.02 0.88 37.21
CA GLY A 278 0.07 0.70 38.33
C GLY A 278 -1.40 0.64 37.92
N GLY A 279 -2.24 -0.23 38.47
CA GLY A 279 -2.03 -1.06 39.66
C GLY A 279 -3.05 -2.20 39.76
N ASP A 280 -2.54 -3.30 40.27
CA ASP A 280 -3.30 -4.39 40.87
C ASP A 280 -3.91 -3.86 42.19
N GLU A 281 -5.22 -3.59 42.18
CA GLU A 281 -6.02 -3.56 43.42
C GLU A 281 -7.20 -4.52 43.24
N ALA A 282 -6.97 -5.76 43.65
CA ALA A 282 -8.02 -6.69 44.03
C ALA A 282 -8.88 -6.06 45.14
N LEU A 283 -10.06 -5.55 44.78
CA LEU A 283 -11.11 -5.21 45.72
C LEU A 283 -11.77 -6.49 46.23
N THR A 284 -11.17 -7.06 47.27
CA THR A 284 -11.88 -7.91 48.23
C THR A 284 -12.70 -7.02 49.16
N THR A 285 -14.01 -6.92 48.91
CA THR A 285 -14.97 -6.48 49.93
C THR A 285 -15.92 -7.62 50.24
N GLY A 286 -15.62 -8.32 51.34
CA GLY A 286 -16.60 -9.10 52.08
C GLY A 286 -17.37 -8.20 53.04
N PHE A 287 -18.69 -8.37 53.05
CA PHE A 287 -19.65 -8.06 54.12
C PHE A 287 -20.79 -9.06 53.86
N GLY A 288 -21.18 -9.98 54.73
CA GLY A 288 -21.28 -9.93 56.18
C GLY A 288 -22.76 -9.83 56.53
N ASP A 289 -23.36 -10.94 57.00
CA ASP A 289 -24.75 -11.09 57.45
C ASP A 289 -25.18 -10.01 58.46
N ASP A 290 -26.35 -9.41 58.23
CA ASP A 290 -27.52 -9.29 59.15
C ASP A 290 -28.69 -8.56 58.45
#